data_AF-A0A962RIZ8-F1
#
_entry.id   AF-A0A962RIZ8-F1
#
_cell.length_a   1.000
_cell.length_b   1.000
_cell.length_c   1.000
_cell.angle_alpha   90.00
_cell.angle_beta   90.00
_cell.angle_gamma   90.00
#
_symmetry.space_group_name_H-M   'P 1'
#
loop_
_entity.id
_entity.type
_entity.pdbx_description
1 polymer ?
#
loop_
_entity_poly.entity_id
_entity_poly.type
_entity_poly.pdbx_seq_one_letter_code
_entity_poly.pdbx_strand_id
1 'polypeptide(L)'
;MVVERHQSRLTDLEGGPADGPGPLDAVTVRASLLTVQQVSSGGISFELEFRNDAGHAIELVDPIDQLQCMLLDELGYPVPLPPALPRSMVSPWDPSAENLQQRLEVLAITQNGQALDVKTQLARRTVALTPATRYQFRLRLGRRMSETSPRQPMTLAPGSYALVLTCTLLSASQTQPGSRILQSSPLQTRLQ
;
A
#
# COMPACT_ATOMS: atom_id res chain seq x y z
N MET A 1 -28.90 -19.95 3.69
CA MET A 1 -28.12 -18.87 3.05
C MET A 1 -27.16 -18.35 4.12
N VAL A 2 -25.90 -18.79 4.11
CA VAL A 2 -24.91 -18.41 5.13
C VAL A 2 -24.33 -17.07 4.69
N VAL A 3 -24.56 -16.02 5.47
CA VAL A 3 -23.86 -14.74 5.31
C VAL A 3 -22.46 -14.96 5.86
N GLU A 4 -21.51 -15.31 5.00
CA GLU A 4 -20.09 -15.29 5.38
C GLU A 4 -19.74 -13.86 5.77
N ARG A 5 -19.58 -13.62 7.08
CA ARG A 5 -19.02 -12.38 7.59
C ARG A 5 -17.57 -12.34 7.14
N HIS A 6 -17.27 -11.62 6.07
CA HIS A 6 -15.90 -11.29 5.69
C HIS A 6 -15.28 -10.47 6.85
N GLN A 7 -14.52 -11.15 7.71
CA GLN A 7 -13.79 -10.48 8.79
C GLN A 7 -12.54 -9.85 8.18
N SER A 8 -12.44 -8.52 8.26
CA SER A 8 -11.18 -7.82 8.05
C SER A 8 -10.37 -7.83 9.34
N ARG A 9 -9.06 -8.07 9.24
CA ARG A 9 -8.13 -7.81 10.34
C ARG A 9 -7.48 -6.46 10.12
N LEU A 10 -7.58 -5.60 11.14
CA LEU A 10 -6.88 -4.33 11.21
C LEU A 10 -5.57 -4.54 11.98
N THR A 11 -4.47 -3.98 11.49
CA THR A 11 -3.16 -4.07 12.14
C THR A 11 -2.45 -2.73 12.00
N ASP A 12 -2.00 -2.18 13.11
CA ASP A 12 -1.14 -1.00 13.12
C ASP A 12 0.25 -1.40 12.60
N LEU A 13 0.85 -0.57 11.74
CA LEU A 13 2.25 -0.74 11.37
C LEU A 13 3.09 -0.11 12.48
N GLU A 14 4.02 -0.90 13.01
CA GLU A 14 4.90 -0.49 14.10
C GLU A 14 6.29 -0.17 13.56
N GLY A 15 6.96 0.81 14.16
CA GLY A 15 8.29 1.20 13.75
C GLY A 15 9.02 1.92 14.86
N GLY A 16 10.34 2.02 14.70
CA GLY A 16 11.16 2.84 15.58
C GLY A 16 10.74 4.33 15.55
N PRO A 17 11.29 5.13 16.48
CA PRO A 17 11.15 6.58 16.41
C PRO A 17 11.63 7.07 15.04
N ALA A 18 11.05 8.14 14.52
CA ALA A 18 11.58 8.81 13.33
C ALA A 18 13.06 9.17 13.52
N ASP A 19 13.79 9.30 12.41
CA ASP A 19 15.17 9.82 12.44
C ASP A 19 15.14 11.30 12.84
N GLY A 20 15.15 11.55 14.16
CA GLY A 20 14.98 12.86 14.79
C GLY A 20 13.53 13.12 15.28
N PRO A 21 13.34 13.93 16.34
CA PRO A 21 12.01 14.33 16.79
C PRO A 21 11.34 15.15 15.67
N GLY A 22 10.27 14.61 15.09
CA GLY A 22 9.67 15.18 13.90
C GLY A 22 8.17 14.91 13.80
N PRO A 23 7.47 15.61 12.89
CA PRO A 23 6.02 15.48 12.72
C PRO A 23 5.59 14.05 12.36
N LEU A 24 6.49 13.24 11.80
CA LEU A 24 6.22 11.86 11.38
C LEU A 24 5.89 10.90 12.53
N ASP A 25 6.26 11.22 13.77
CA ASP A 25 5.86 10.42 14.93
C ASP A 25 4.35 10.47 15.19
N ALA A 26 3.70 11.57 14.76
CA ALA A 26 2.25 11.76 14.86
C ALA A 26 1.46 11.16 13.67
N VAL A 27 2.15 10.53 12.71
CA VAL A 27 1.50 9.80 11.62
C VAL A 27 1.34 8.34 12.03
N THR A 28 0.09 7.88 12.07
CA THR A 28 -0.26 6.47 12.29
C THR A 28 -0.62 5.82 10.96
N VAL A 29 -0.10 4.61 10.72
CA VAL A 29 -0.43 3.82 9.52
C VAL A 29 -1.06 2.50 9.93
N ARG A 30 -2.18 2.15 9.30
CA ARG A 30 -2.92 0.92 9.58
C ARG A 30 -3.14 0.14 8.30
N ALA A 31 -2.98 -1.18 8.37
CA ALA A 31 -3.34 -2.08 7.29
C ALA A 31 -4.63 -2.82 7.63
N SER A 32 -5.48 -3.01 6.62
CA SER A 32 -6.64 -3.90 6.68
C SER A 32 -6.51 -4.98 5.61
N LEU A 33 -6.74 -6.24 6.00
CA LEU A 33 -6.72 -7.38 5.08
C LEU A 33 -7.93 -8.27 5.37
N LEU A 34 -8.65 -8.69 4.32
CA LEU A 34 -9.71 -9.67 4.45
C LEU A 34 -9.09 -11.05 4.74
N THR A 35 -9.63 -11.76 5.73
CA THR A 35 -9.11 -13.09 6.10
C THR A 35 -9.33 -14.14 5.02
N VAL A 36 -10.34 -13.95 4.17
CA VAL A 36 -10.67 -14.82 3.03
C VAL A 36 -10.96 -13.97 1.81
N GLN A 37 -10.34 -14.31 0.68
CA GLN A 37 -10.48 -13.61 -0.59
C GLN A 37 -10.66 -14.62 -1.72
N GLN A 38 -11.48 -14.26 -2.70
CA GLN A 38 -11.75 -15.11 -3.86
C GLN A 38 -10.55 -15.10 -4.81
N VAL A 39 -10.10 -16.25 -5.31
CA VAL A 39 -9.01 -16.36 -6.30
C VAL A 39 -9.32 -15.55 -7.57
N SER A 40 -10.61 -15.41 -7.92
CA SER A 40 -11.09 -14.62 -9.05
C SER A 40 -10.83 -13.12 -8.93
N SER A 41 -10.44 -12.61 -7.75
CA SER A 41 -10.10 -11.20 -7.54
C SER A 41 -8.82 -10.77 -8.26
N GLY A 42 -8.04 -11.72 -8.78
CA GLY A 42 -6.80 -11.47 -9.52
C GLY A 42 -5.60 -11.14 -8.64
N GLY A 43 -5.69 -11.34 -7.32
CA GLY A 43 -4.61 -11.09 -6.38
C GLY A 43 -5.06 -11.02 -4.93
N ILE A 44 -4.21 -10.46 -4.06
CA ILE A 44 -4.53 -10.16 -2.66
C ILE A 44 -4.81 -8.66 -2.53
N SER A 45 -6.04 -8.30 -2.18
CA SER A 45 -6.43 -6.93 -1.92
C SER A 45 -6.32 -6.59 -0.45
N PHE A 46 -5.83 -5.39 -0.16
CA PHE A 46 -5.65 -4.87 1.19
C PHE A 46 -5.84 -3.35 1.19
N GLU A 47 -6.02 -2.76 2.36
CA GLU A 47 -6.15 -1.32 2.53
C GLU A 47 -5.05 -0.79 3.43
N LEU A 48 -4.57 0.42 3.14
CA LEU A 48 -3.70 1.20 4.01
C LEU A 48 -4.39 2.50 4.37
N GLU A 49 -4.50 2.77 5.67
CA GLU A 49 -4.97 4.03 6.23
C GLU A 49 -3.80 4.80 6.81
N PHE A 50 -3.63 6.05 6.38
CA PHE A 50 -2.72 7.03 6.95
C PHE A 50 -3.54 8.03 7.75
N ARG A 51 -3.13 8.26 9.00
CA ARG A 51 -3.81 9.19 9.90
C ARG A 51 -2.82 10.19 10.48
N ASN A 52 -3.21 11.45 10.47
CA ASN A 52 -2.46 12.51 11.13
C ASN A 52 -3.11 12.84 12.47
N ASP A 53 -2.42 12.48 13.55
CA ASP A 53 -2.82 12.73 14.93
C ASP A 53 -2.22 14.04 15.49
N ALA A 54 -1.44 14.79 14.69
CA ALA A 54 -0.96 16.12 15.05
C ALA A 54 -2.03 17.20 14.89
N GLY A 55 -1.86 18.30 15.61
CA GLY A 55 -2.70 19.50 15.48
C GLY A 55 -2.42 20.37 14.24
N HIS A 56 -1.50 19.97 13.36
CA HIS A 56 -1.12 20.69 12.14
C HIS A 56 -0.98 19.73 10.96
N ALA A 57 -1.01 20.26 9.73
CA ALA A 57 -0.87 19.45 8.52
C ALA A 57 0.56 18.92 8.36
N ILE A 58 0.67 17.68 7.89
CA ILE A 58 1.94 17.01 7.61
C ILE A 58 1.97 16.68 6.12
N GLU A 59 2.97 17.19 5.41
CA GLU A 59 3.18 16.86 4.01
C GLU A 59 4.16 15.68 3.89
N LEU A 60 3.70 14.63 3.21
CA LEU A 60 4.49 13.43 2.94
C LEU A 60 4.81 13.35 1.46
N VAL A 61 5.98 12.80 1.12
CA VAL A 61 6.15 12.20 -0.21
C VAL A 61 5.12 11.08 -0.36
N ASP A 62 4.55 10.90 -1.55
CA ASP A 62 3.47 9.92 -1.78
C ASP A 62 3.83 8.55 -1.17
N PRO A 63 3.14 8.11 -0.09
CA PRO A 63 3.54 6.93 0.67
C PRO A 63 3.53 5.63 -0.14
N ILE A 64 2.76 5.58 -1.22
CA ILE A 64 2.71 4.40 -2.11
C ILE A 64 4.03 4.21 -2.85
N ASP A 65 4.80 5.27 -3.08
CA ASP A 65 6.13 5.17 -3.71
C ASP A 65 7.16 4.45 -2.84
N GLN A 66 6.92 4.45 -1.55
CA GLN A 66 7.82 3.92 -0.53
C GLN A 66 7.24 2.67 0.16
N LEU A 67 6.18 2.09 -0.42
CA LEU A 67 5.53 0.89 0.09
C LEU A 67 6.20 -0.35 -0.49
N GLN A 68 6.70 -1.19 0.41
CA GLN A 68 7.23 -2.51 0.10
C GLN A 68 6.29 -3.58 0.63
N CYS A 69 6.12 -4.64 -0.16
CA CYS A 69 5.27 -5.77 0.18
C CYS A 69 6.07 -7.06 0.01
N MET A 70 6.03 -7.90 1.04
CA MET A 70 6.54 -9.27 0.99
C MET A 70 5.36 -10.22 1.22
N LEU A 71 5.16 -11.12 0.27
CA LEU A 71 4.16 -12.17 0.37
C LEU A 71 4.87 -13.47 0.74
N LEU A 72 4.38 -14.14 1.78
CA LEU A 72 4.86 -15.43 2.24
C LEU A 72 3.77 -16.49 1.98
N ASP A 73 4.18 -17.69 1.58
CA ASP A 73 3.28 -18.83 1.47
C ASP A 73 2.98 -19.43 2.86
N GLU A 74 2.22 -20.53 2.87
CA GLU A 74 1.84 -21.24 4.09
C GLU A 74 3.03 -21.83 4.88
N LEU A 75 4.17 -22.04 4.23
CA LEU A 75 5.40 -22.53 4.84
C LEU A 75 6.32 -21.38 5.30
N GLY A 76 5.93 -20.13 5.04
CA GLY A 76 6.70 -18.94 5.37
C GLY A 76 7.78 -18.58 4.34
N TYR A 77 7.78 -19.22 3.16
CA TYR A 77 8.72 -18.88 2.11
C TYR A 77 8.24 -17.68 1.30
N PRO A 78 9.14 -16.77 0.88
CA PRO A 78 8.79 -15.67 0.01
C PRO A 78 8.22 -16.15 -1.33
N VAL A 79 6.99 -15.73 -1.62
CA VAL A 79 6.39 -15.90 -2.94
C VAL A 79 7.07 -14.91 -3.90
N PRO A 80 7.62 -15.37 -5.03
CA PRO A 80 8.28 -14.48 -5.97
C PRO A 80 7.27 -13.50 -6.57
N LEU A 81 7.45 -12.22 -6.26
CA LEU A 81 6.66 -11.12 -6.82
C LEU A 81 7.44 -10.45 -7.97
N PRO A 82 6.77 -9.98 -9.05
CA PRO A 82 7.43 -9.25 -10.14
C PRO A 82 8.25 -8.09 -9.58
N PRO A 83 9.40 -7.69 -10.14
CA PRO A 83 10.16 -6.54 -9.61
C PRO A 83 9.28 -5.28 -9.58
N ALA A 84 9.35 -4.50 -8.49
CA ALA A 84 8.73 -3.17 -8.42
C ALA A 84 9.80 -2.12 -8.68
N LEU A 85 9.51 -1.16 -9.57
CA LEU A 85 10.27 0.07 -9.67
C LEU A 85 9.47 1.20 -9.00
N PRO A 86 10.08 1.98 -8.08
CA PRO A 86 9.38 3.10 -7.46
C PRO A 86 9.04 4.16 -8.52
N ARG A 87 7.85 4.77 -8.46
CA ARG A 87 7.42 5.81 -9.43
C ARG A 87 8.38 7.01 -9.47
N SER A 88 9.15 7.24 -8.41
CA SER A 88 10.15 8.31 -8.35
C SER A 88 11.31 8.10 -9.33
N MET A 89 11.61 6.86 -9.72
CA MET A 89 12.62 6.53 -10.74
C MET A 89 12.06 6.60 -12.17
N VAL A 90 10.78 6.98 -12.30
CA VAL A 90 10.05 6.99 -13.55
C VAL A 90 9.70 8.43 -13.92
N SER A 91 10.18 8.87 -15.07
CA SER A 91 9.94 10.23 -15.57
C SER A 91 8.44 10.45 -15.84
N PRO A 92 7.83 11.55 -15.38
CA PRO A 92 6.40 11.82 -15.56
C PRO A 92 5.98 12.03 -17.03
N TRP A 93 6.93 12.07 -17.97
CA TRP A 93 6.71 12.36 -19.39
C TRP A 93 6.86 11.14 -20.30
N ASP A 94 7.23 9.97 -19.76
CA ASP A 94 7.39 8.78 -20.57
C ASP A 94 6.07 7.98 -20.58
N PRO A 95 5.31 7.89 -21.68
CA PRO A 95 4.12 7.05 -21.73
C PRO A 95 4.44 5.55 -21.54
N SER A 96 5.69 5.12 -21.72
CA SER A 96 6.14 3.76 -21.36
C SER A 96 6.35 3.58 -19.84
N ALA A 97 6.31 4.67 -19.07
CA ALA A 97 6.25 4.67 -17.60
C ALA A 97 5.03 3.93 -17.05
N GLU A 98 3.91 3.99 -17.76
CA GLU A 98 2.68 3.27 -17.38
C GLU A 98 2.90 1.75 -17.34
N ASN A 99 3.93 1.25 -18.05
CA ASN A 99 4.34 -0.16 -18.07
C ASN A 99 5.46 -0.51 -17.07
N LEU A 100 5.93 0.44 -16.25
CA LEU A 100 6.91 0.15 -15.20
C LEU A 100 6.23 -0.57 -14.04
N GLN A 101 6.18 -1.90 -14.20
CA GLN A 101 5.78 -2.98 -13.30
C GLN A 101 5.60 -2.54 -11.83
N GLN A 102 4.46 -1.93 -11.53
CA GLN A 102 4.04 -1.78 -10.15
C GLN A 102 3.54 -3.14 -9.67
N ARG A 103 4.14 -3.63 -8.58
CA ARG A 103 3.61 -4.81 -7.84
C ARG A 103 2.19 -4.58 -7.34
N LEU A 104 1.83 -3.31 -7.13
CA LEU A 104 0.63 -2.86 -6.46
C LEU A 104 -0.23 -2.05 -7.43
N GLU A 105 -1.46 -2.49 -7.61
CA GLU A 105 -2.47 -1.72 -8.30
C GLU A 105 -3.28 -0.92 -7.28
N VAL A 106 -3.46 0.38 -7.54
CA VAL A 106 -4.30 1.25 -6.71
C VAL A 106 -5.73 1.20 -7.23
N LEU A 107 -6.61 0.53 -6.48
CA LEU A 107 -8.01 0.33 -6.84
C LEU A 107 -8.88 1.53 -6.47
N ALA A 108 -8.59 2.17 -5.34
CA ALA A 108 -9.34 3.33 -4.86
C ALA A 108 -8.48 4.16 -3.91
N ILE A 109 -8.78 5.45 -3.86
CA ILE A 109 -8.25 6.39 -2.88
C ILE A 109 -9.44 7.08 -2.22
N THR A 110 -9.45 7.16 -0.90
CA THR A 110 -10.46 7.94 -0.19
C THR A 110 -9.83 8.86 0.84
N GLN A 111 -10.49 10.00 1.07
CA GLN A 111 -10.15 10.92 2.14
C GLN A 111 -11.39 11.16 2.99
N ASN A 112 -11.30 10.82 4.28
CA ASN A 112 -12.43 10.90 5.22
C ASN A 112 -13.70 10.20 4.69
N GLY A 113 -13.53 9.08 3.99
CA GLY A 113 -14.62 8.31 3.37
C GLY A 113 -15.11 8.83 2.03
N GLN A 114 -14.62 9.98 1.53
CA GLN A 114 -14.95 10.47 0.20
C GLN A 114 -13.99 9.91 -0.84
N ALA A 115 -14.53 9.32 -1.90
CA ALA A 115 -13.74 8.81 -3.01
C ALA A 115 -13.03 9.95 -3.75
N LEU A 116 -11.75 9.75 -4.04
CA LEU A 116 -10.93 10.65 -4.84
C LEU A 116 -10.61 10.00 -6.18
N ASP A 117 -10.40 10.83 -7.20
CA ASP A 117 -9.96 10.35 -8.51
C ASP A 117 -8.54 9.79 -8.42
N VAL A 118 -8.39 8.50 -8.71
CA VAL A 118 -7.12 7.76 -8.58
C VAL A 118 -6.04 8.38 -9.47
N LYS A 119 -6.35 8.67 -10.74
CA LYS A 119 -5.37 9.19 -11.70
C LYS A 119 -4.79 10.53 -11.24
N THR A 120 -5.66 11.43 -10.80
CA THR A 120 -5.27 12.76 -10.32
C THR A 120 -4.43 12.68 -9.06
N GLN A 121 -4.76 11.80 -8.11
CA GLN A 121 -3.98 11.66 -6.88
C GLN A 121 -2.62 11.00 -7.14
N LEU A 122 -2.56 9.97 -8.01
CA LEU A 122 -1.30 9.30 -8.33
C LEU A 122 -0.34 10.17 -9.15
N ALA A 123 -0.83 11.22 -9.82
CA ALA A 123 0.00 12.22 -10.48
C ALA A 123 0.72 13.15 -9.48
N ARG A 124 0.25 13.23 -8.24
CA ARG A 124 0.88 14.04 -7.18
C ARG A 124 2.10 13.29 -6.64
N ARG A 125 3.16 14.03 -6.34
CA ARG A 125 4.37 13.49 -5.69
C ARG A 125 4.30 13.57 -4.17
N THR A 126 3.34 14.33 -3.64
CA THR A 126 3.16 14.56 -2.21
C THR A 126 1.69 14.46 -1.82
N VAL A 127 1.45 14.09 -0.56
CA VAL A 127 0.13 14.02 0.06
C VAL A 127 0.16 14.90 1.31
N ALA A 128 -0.76 15.85 1.40
CA ALA A 128 -0.95 16.66 2.60
C ALA A 128 -1.98 15.98 3.52
N LEU A 129 -1.50 15.46 4.65
CA LEU A 129 -2.36 14.93 5.71
C LEU A 129 -2.74 16.07 6.65
N THR A 130 -3.93 16.64 6.47
CA THR A 130 -4.45 17.65 7.41
C THR A 130 -4.84 17.01 8.76
N PRO A 131 -4.95 17.80 9.85
CA PRO A 131 -5.32 17.27 11.16
C PRO A 131 -6.60 16.44 11.11
N ALA A 132 -6.59 15.30 11.81
CA ALA A 132 -7.72 14.36 11.87
C ALA A 132 -8.17 13.75 10.53
N THR A 133 -7.38 13.94 9.45
CA THR A 133 -7.66 13.29 8.17
C THR A 133 -7.27 11.82 8.18
N ARG A 134 -8.18 10.99 7.65
CA ARG A 134 -7.92 9.61 7.25
C ARG A 134 -7.75 9.57 5.74
N TYR A 135 -6.57 9.20 5.29
CA TYR A 135 -6.27 9.01 3.88
C TYR A 135 -6.07 7.53 3.62
N GLN A 136 -6.90 6.94 2.78
CA GLN A 136 -6.95 5.50 2.61
C GLN A 136 -6.67 5.10 1.16
N PHE A 137 -5.83 4.09 0.98
CA PHE A 137 -5.59 3.43 -0.30
C PHE A 137 -6.15 2.02 -0.24
N ARG A 138 -6.94 1.64 -1.23
CA ARG A 138 -7.26 0.23 -1.51
C ARG A 138 -6.32 -0.26 -2.59
N LEU A 139 -5.54 -1.29 -2.27
CA LEU A 139 -4.45 -1.80 -3.08
C LEU A 139 -4.72 -3.26 -3.44
N ARG A 140 -4.14 -3.71 -4.56
CA ARG A 140 -4.13 -5.12 -4.97
C ARG A 140 -2.73 -5.56 -5.34
N LEU A 141 -2.30 -6.66 -4.72
CA LEU A 141 -1.09 -7.39 -5.04
C LEU A 141 -1.44 -8.50 -6.06
N GLY A 142 -1.19 -8.22 -7.34
CA GLY A 142 -1.58 -9.02 -8.53
C GLY A 142 -2.31 -8.11 -9.53
N ARG A 143 -2.05 -8.06 -10.84
CA ARG A 143 -1.46 -8.97 -11.85
C ARG A 143 -0.71 -8.12 -12.90
N ARG A 144 0.34 -8.67 -13.51
CA ARG A 144 1.12 -8.11 -14.64
C ARG A 144 0.22 -7.77 -15.85
N MET A 145 0.41 -6.59 -16.46
CA MET A 145 0.39 -6.44 -17.92
C MET A 145 1.85 -6.51 -18.39
N SER A 146 2.20 -7.59 -19.08
CA SER A 146 3.46 -7.68 -19.83
C SER A 146 3.17 -7.23 -21.26
N GLU A 147 3.94 -6.28 -21.79
CA GLU A 147 3.82 -5.88 -23.21
C GLU A 147 4.04 -7.05 -24.18
N THR A 148 4.81 -8.07 -23.77
CA THR A 148 5.14 -9.23 -24.62
C THR A 148 4.18 -10.41 -24.51
N SER A 149 3.28 -10.44 -23.52
CA SER A 149 2.23 -11.47 -23.42
C SER A 149 1.09 -11.02 -22.50
N PRO A 150 0.07 -10.32 -23.04
CA PRO A 150 -1.06 -9.79 -22.26
C PRO A 150 -2.00 -10.86 -21.66
N ARG A 151 -1.70 -12.15 -21.80
CA ARG A 151 -2.68 -13.23 -21.56
C ARG A 151 -2.48 -14.06 -20.29
N GLN A 152 -1.32 -14.07 -19.64
CA GLN A 152 -1.14 -14.94 -18.47
C GLN A 152 -1.16 -14.16 -17.14
N PRO A 153 -2.17 -14.41 -16.29
CA PRO A 153 -2.16 -13.92 -14.93
C PRO A 153 -1.06 -14.61 -14.17
N MET A 154 -0.34 -13.86 -13.33
CA MET A 154 0.18 -14.46 -12.12
C MET A 154 -1.02 -14.75 -11.23
N THR A 155 -1.63 -15.91 -11.44
CA THR A 155 -2.70 -16.41 -10.58
C THR A 155 -2.02 -16.96 -9.34
N LEU A 156 -2.19 -16.28 -8.20
CA LEU A 156 -1.87 -16.89 -6.92
C LEU A 156 -2.77 -18.12 -6.76
N ALA A 157 -2.18 -19.26 -6.44
CA ALA A 157 -2.93 -20.48 -6.23
C ALA A 157 -3.87 -20.32 -5.01
N PRO A 158 -4.97 -21.09 -4.94
CA PRO A 158 -5.71 -21.22 -3.69
C PRO A 158 -4.78 -21.69 -2.57
N GLY A 159 -4.84 -21.07 -1.40
CA GLY A 159 -3.88 -21.33 -0.34
C GLY A 159 -3.90 -20.28 0.76
N SER A 160 -3.12 -20.51 1.82
CA SER A 160 -2.92 -19.54 2.89
C SER A 160 -1.66 -18.71 2.62
N TYR A 161 -1.74 -17.42 2.90
CA TYR A 161 -0.67 -16.47 2.66
C TYR A 161 -0.53 -15.50 3.83
N ALA A 162 0.69 -15.02 4.04
CA ALA A 162 0.98 -13.92 4.95
C ALA A 162 1.57 -12.73 4.20
N LEU A 163 0.98 -11.55 4.40
CA LEU A 163 1.45 -10.30 3.82
C LEU A 163 2.18 -9.47 4.88
N VAL A 164 3.43 -9.11 4.60
CA VAL A 164 4.21 -8.17 5.40
C VAL A 164 4.36 -6.88 4.62
N LEU A 165 3.98 -5.76 5.24
CA LEU A 165 4.03 -4.43 4.65
C LEU A 165 5.10 -3.62 5.35
N THR A 166 5.98 -3.00 4.57
CA THR A 166 6.96 -2.02 5.07
C THR A 166 6.70 -0.70 4.37
N CYS A 167 6.41 0.35 5.13
CA CYS A 167 6.13 1.68 4.62
C CYS A 167 7.18 2.65 5.16
N THR A 168 7.90 3.32 4.26
CA THR A 168 8.79 4.41 4.64
C THR A 168 8.07 5.74 4.46
N LEU A 169 7.73 6.39 5.57
CA LEU A 169 7.23 7.76 5.57
C LEU A 169 8.41 8.71 5.36
N LEU A 170 8.27 9.61 4.39
CA LEU A 170 9.25 10.66 4.11
C LEU A 170 8.53 12.01 4.19
N SER A 171 9.08 12.92 5.00
CA SER A 171 8.60 14.30 5.04
C SER A 171 8.89 15.00 3.71
N ALA A 172 7.88 15.62 3.11
CA ALA A 172 8.07 16.50 1.96
C ALA A 172 8.46 17.94 2.36
N SER A 173 8.41 18.25 3.66
CA SER A 173 8.76 19.57 4.18
C SER A 173 10.27 19.81 4.12
N GLN A 174 10.69 20.90 3.50
CA GLN A 174 12.09 21.33 3.51
C GLN A 174 12.55 21.84 4.88
N THR A 175 11.62 22.29 5.73
CA THR A 175 11.93 22.86 7.05
C THR A 175 11.98 21.79 8.15
N GLN A 176 11.32 20.65 7.93
CA GLN A 176 11.31 19.51 8.85
C GLN A 176 11.55 18.22 8.06
N PRO A 177 12.75 18.02 7.48
CA PRO A 177 13.08 16.78 6.81
C PRO A 177 13.10 15.63 7.83
N GLY A 178 12.75 14.43 7.39
CA GLY A 178 12.77 13.26 8.24
C GLY A 178 12.25 12.02 7.52
N SER A 179 12.61 10.86 8.05
CA SER A 179 12.16 9.56 7.62
C SER A 179 11.69 8.73 8.81
N ARG A 180 10.69 7.87 8.58
CA ARG A 180 10.25 6.87 9.55
C ARG A 180 9.82 5.60 8.82
N ILE A 181 10.38 4.46 9.22
CA ILE A 181 10.03 3.16 8.65
C ILE A 181 9.04 2.47 9.59
N LEU A 182 7.92 2.06 9.03
CA LEU A 182 6.85 1.35 9.72
C LEU A 182 6.68 -0.04 9.07
N GLN A 183 6.49 -1.07 9.87
CA GLN A 183 6.32 -2.43 9.39
C GLN A 183 5.13 -3.11 10.08
N SER A 184 4.34 -3.87 9.32
CA SER A 184 3.26 -4.66 9.88
C SER A 184 3.78 -5.96 10.49
N SER A 185 3.08 -6.46 11.49
CA SER A 185 3.10 -7.92 11.74
C SER A 185 2.53 -8.66 10.52
N PRO A 186 2.84 -9.95 10.31
CA PRO A 186 2.30 -10.71 9.18
C PRO A 186 0.77 -10.77 9.17
N LEU A 187 0.17 -10.22 8.12
CA LEU A 187 -1.28 -10.20 7.90
C LEU A 187 -1.70 -11.48 7.17
N GLN A 188 -2.51 -12.30 7.82
CA GLN A 188 -2.92 -13.60 7.28
C GLN A 188 -4.17 -13.49 6.40
N THR A 189 -4.13 -14.14 5.23
CA THR A 189 -5.28 -14.28 4.32
C THR A 189 -5.31 -15.66 3.69
N ARG A 190 -6.49 -16.11 3.29
CA ARG A 190 -6.68 -17.33 2.51
C ARG A 190 -7.32 -17.01 1.16
N LEU A 191 -6.72 -17.52 0.08
CA LEU A 191 -7.31 -17.51 -1.25
C LEU A 191 -8.14 -18.78 -1.47
N GLN A 192 -9.39 -18.61 -1.89
CA GLN A 192 -10.34 -19.70 -2.17
C GLN A 192 -11.06 -19.51 -3.50
#